data_AF-A0A7Y1W294-F1
#
_entry.id   AF-A0A7Y1W294-F1
#
_cell.length_a   1.000
_cell.length_b   1.000
_cell.length_c   1.000
_cell.angle_alpha   90.00
_cell.angle_beta   90.00
_cell.angle_gamma   90.00
#
_symmetry.space_group_name_H-M   'P 1'
#
loop_
_entity.id
_entity.type
_entity.pdbx_description
1 polymer ?
#
loop_
_entity_poly.entity_id
_entity_poly.type
_entity_poly.pdbx_seq_one_letter_code
_entity_poly.pdbx_strand_id
1 'polypeptide(L)'
;MPIADRFRGFLPVVLDLETGGFNADTDALLEIAVCLIRMDDFGRLIIGDCVDVDVEPFDGAVLDPRSLEFTGIDPADPDRDAIVEKEAIRRITQPVRKEVRETGCQRAILVGHNPAFDLAFLNAAIERTNFKRSPFHPFSSFDTATLGGLAFGQTVLSRAVQA
;
A
#
# COMPACT_ATOMS: atom_id res chain seq x y z
N MET A 1 14.41 14.10 17.30
CA MET A 1 14.01 14.61 15.97
C MET A 1 12.65 14.01 15.65
N PRO A 2 11.61 14.78 15.33
CA PRO A 2 10.32 14.25 14.87
C PRO A 2 10.46 13.50 13.53
N ILE A 3 9.56 12.55 13.24
CA ILE A 3 9.57 11.81 11.97
C ILE A 3 9.36 12.73 10.76
N ALA A 4 8.61 13.82 10.94
CA ALA A 4 8.42 14.85 9.92
C ALA A 4 9.76 15.44 9.41
N ASP A 5 10.79 15.52 10.24
CA ASP A 5 12.10 16.04 9.81
C ASP A 5 12.94 14.99 9.08
N ARG A 6 12.71 13.70 9.36
CA ARG A 6 13.52 12.59 8.84
C ARG A 6 13.43 12.43 7.32
N PHE A 7 12.25 12.70 6.76
CA PHE A 7 11.93 12.53 5.34
C PHE A 7 11.32 13.80 4.73
N ARG A 8 11.76 14.98 5.21
CA ARG A 8 11.35 16.29 4.67
C ARG A 8 9.83 16.49 4.60
N GLY A 9 9.11 16.06 5.64
CA GLY A 9 7.67 16.20 5.78
C GLY A 9 6.86 15.01 5.28
N PHE A 10 7.49 13.96 4.75
CA PHE A 10 6.79 12.74 4.35
C PHE A 10 6.66 11.74 5.51
N LEU A 11 5.47 11.19 5.69
CA LEU A 11 5.23 10.02 6.54
C LEU A 11 5.40 8.75 5.69
N PRO A 12 6.38 7.88 5.96
CA PRO A 12 6.45 6.59 5.29
C PRO A 12 5.29 5.70 5.72
N VAL A 13 4.61 5.09 4.75
CA VAL A 13 3.54 4.11 4.98
C VAL A 13 3.82 2.91 4.10
N VAL A 14 4.03 1.76 4.72
CA VAL A 14 4.18 0.50 3.98
C VAL A 14 2.83 0.14 3.38
N LEU A 15 2.81 -0.24 2.11
CA LEU A 15 1.62 -0.65 1.39
C LEU A 15 1.97 -1.85 0.52
N ASP A 16 1.07 -2.82 0.51
CA ASP A 16 1.10 -3.99 -0.37
C ASP A 16 -0.33 -4.26 -0.84
N LEU A 17 -0.48 -4.85 -2.02
CA LEU A 17 -1.78 -5.18 -2.59
C LEU A 17 -1.75 -6.46 -3.41
N GLU A 18 -2.90 -7.14 -3.42
CA GLU A 18 -3.13 -8.32 -4.23
C GLU A 18 -4.16 -8.01 -5.30
N THR A 19 -3.95 -8.53 -6.51
CA THR A 19 -4.68 -8.08 -7.70
C THR A 19 -5.15 -9.24 -8.57
N GLY A 20 -6.17 -8.97 -9.39
CA GLY A 20 -6.66 -9.88 -10.42
C GLY A 20 -5.80 -9.88 -11.68
N GLY A 21 -4.62 -9.26 -11.68
CA GLY A 21 -3.79 -9.10 -12.88
C GLY A 21 -2.72 -8.01 -12.73
N PHE A 22 -2.05 -7.64 -13.82
CA PHE A 22 -0.93 -6.69 -13.79
C PHE A 22 -1.26 -5.29 -14.32
N ASN A 23 -2.45 -5.10 -14.90
CA ASN A 23 -2.88 -3.83 -15.46
C ASN A 23 -3.83 -3.10 -14.49
N ALA A 24 -3.32 -2.05 -13.84
CA ALA A 24 -4.06 -1.26 -12.85
C ALA A 24 -5.39 -0.66 -13.37
N ASP A 25 -5.48 -0.39 -14.68
CA ASP A 25 -6.66 0.23 -15.28
C ASP A 25 -7.83 -0.76 -15.44
N THR A 26 -7.53 -2.05 -15.64
CA THR A 26 -8.51 -3.07 -16.01
C THR A 26 -8.68 -4.18 -14.99
N ASP A 27 -7.63 -4.49 -14.23
CA ASP A 27 -7.58 -5.68 -13.40
C ASP A 27 -8.00 -5.34 -11.97
N ALA A 28 -8.66 -6.28 -11.30
CA ALA A 28 -9.23 -6.04 -9.97
C ALA A 28 -8.15 -5.74 -8.92
N LEU A 29 -8.43 -4.83 -7.99
CA LEU A 29 -7.79 -4.80 -6.67
C LEU A 29 -8.57 -5.76 -5.78
N LEU A 30 -7.90 -6.73 -5.16
CA LEU A 30 -8.54 -7.83 -4.41
C LEU A 30 -8.21 -7.81 -2.92
N GLU A 31 -7.08 -7.25 -2.54
CA GLU A 31 -6.67 -7.02 -1.15
C GLU A 31 -5.76 -5.78 -1.10
N ILE A 32 -5.80 -5.03 -0.01
CA ILE A 32 -4.88 -3.93 0.23
C ILE A 32 -4.56 -3.81 1.72
N ALA A 33 -3.27 -3.76 2.03
CA ALA A 33 -2.77 -3.60 3.39
C ALA A 33 -1.91 -2.35 3.51
N VAL A 34 -2.00 -1.67 4.65
CA VAL A 34 -1.12 -0.57 5.02
C VAL A 34 -0.58 -0.74 6.42
N CYS A 35 0.70 -0.46 6.62
CA CYS A 35 1.32 -0.35 7.94
C CYS A 35 1.98 1.02 8.11
N LEU A 36 1.61 1.71 9.18
CA LEU A 36 2.20 2.99 9.53
C LEU A 36 3.66 2.81 9.99
N ILE A 37 4.53 3.75 9.66
CA ILE A 37 5.86 3.83 10.26
C ILE A 37 5.89 4.98 11.26
N ARG A 38 6.25 4.65 12.50
CA ARG A 38 6.47 5.60 13.59
C ARG A 38 7.96 5.69 13.90
N MET A 39 8.33 6.67 14.72
CA MET A 39 9.71 6.81 15.19
C MET A 39 9.72 7.05 16.69
N ASP A 40 10.53 6.28 17.41
CA ASP A 40 10.65 6.41 18.86
C ASP A 40 11.54 7.58 19.29
N ASP A 41 11.65 7.80 20.60
CA ASP A 41 12.45 8.89 21.18
C ASP A 41 13.96 8.77 20.90
N PHE A 42 14.43 7.58 20.50
CA PHE A 42 15.81 7.32 20.11
C PHE A 42 16.04 7.51 18.59
N GLY A 43 15.01 7.89 17.84
CA GLY A 43 15.08 8.07 16.40
C GLY A 43 15.05 6.77 15.60
N ARG A 44 14.60 5.66 16.21
CA ARG A 44 14.45 4.36 15.54
C ARG A 44 13.07 4.26 14.91
N LEU A 45 13.02 3.82 13.66
CA LEU A 45 11.76 3.54 12.97
C LEU A 45 11.15 2.25 13.51
N ILE A 46 9.86 2.29 13.77
CA ILE A 46 9.08 1.14 14.29
C ILE A 46 7.79 1.00 13.50
N ILE A 47 7.27 -0.22 13.45
CA ILE A 47 5.96 -0.51 12.86
C ILE A 47 4.88 0.01 13.81
N GLY A 48 3.98 0.82 13.27
CA GLY A 48 2.79 1.31 13.96
C GLY A 48 1.59 0.40 13.71
N ASP A 49 0.40 1.00 13.68
CA ASP A 49 -0.83 0.25 13.40
C ASP A 49 -0.84 -0.22 11.94
N CYS A 50 -1.34 -1.43 11.72
CA CYS A 50 -1.57 -2.00 10.39
C CYS A 50 -3.07 -2.19 10.17
N VAL A 51 -3.50 -2.00 8.94
CA VAL A 51 -4.88 -2.22 8.49
C VAL A 51 -4.84 -2.88 7.13
N ASP A 52 -5.50 -4.02 7.02
CA ASP A 52 -5.78 -4.74 5.79
C ASP A 52 -7.29 -4.80 5.54
N VAL A 53 -7.65 -4.93 4.27
CA VAL A 53 -9.03 -5.13 3.82
C VAL A 53 -9.05 -5.97 2.54
N ASP A 54 -9.96 -6.93 2.50
CA ASP A 54 -10.37 -7.58 1.26
C ASP A 54 -11.26 -6.66 0.43
N VAL A 55 -11.04 -6.67 -0.88
CA VAL A 55 -11.69 -5.76 -1.83
C VAL A 55 -12.53 -6.53 -2.83
N GLU A 56 -13.79 -6.13 -2.98
CA GLU A 56 -14.66 -6.64 -4.04
C GLU A 56 -14.14 -6.15 -5.41
N PRO A 57 -14.07 -7.02 -6.43
CA PRO A 57 -13.77 -6.59 -7.80
C PRO A 57 -14.76 -5.50 -8.25
N PHE A 58 -14.25 -4.41 -8.82
CA PHE A 58 -15.11 -3.38 -9.38
C PHE A 58 -15.89 -3.90 -10.60
N ASP A 59 -16.99 -3.25 -10.95
CA ASP A 59 -17.83 -3.69 -12.07
C ASP A 59 -17.06 -3.67 -13.40
N GLY A 60 -17.01 -4.83 -14.07
CA GLY A 60 -16.24 -5.03 -15.31
C GLY A 60 -14.74 -5.28 -15.10
N ALA A 61 -14.26 -5.49 -13.87
CA ALA A 61 -12.87 -5.83 -13.61
C ALA A 61 -12.45 -7.16 -14.26
N VAL A 62 -11.21 -7.21 -14.73
CA VAL A 62 -10.57 -8.43 -15.23
C VAL A 62 -10.01 -9.23 -14.05
N LEU A 63 -10.23 -10.54 -14.11
CA LEU A 63 -9.68 -11.54 -13.18
C LEU A 63 -8.90 -12.58 -14.00
N ASP A 64 -7.58 -12.44 -14.05
CA ASP A 64 -6.67 -13.43 -14.65
C ASP A 64 -6.62 -14.66 -13.74
N PRO A 65 -7.01 -15.86 -14.24
CA PRO A 65 -6.92 -17.09 -13.48
C PRO A 65 -5.52 -17.38 -12.93
N ARG A 66 -4.45 -16.94 -13.62
CA ARG A 66 -3.07 -17.12 -13.16
C ARG A 66 -2.73 -16.24 -11.96
N SER A 67 -3.29 -15.03 -11.91
CA SER A 67 -3.14 -14.16 -10.75
C SER A 67 -3.88 -14.73 -9.56
N LEU A 68 -5.11 -15.22 -9.75
CA LEU A 68 -5.87 -15.89 -8.69
C LEU A 68 -5.20 -17.18 -8.20
N GLU A 69 -4.60 -17.96 -9.09
CA GLU A 69 -3.81 -19.14 -8.71
C GLU A 69 -2.56 -18.77 -7.91
N PHE A 70 -1.91 -17.66 -8.27
CA PHE A 70 -0.72 -17.17 -7.58
C PHE A 70 -1.03 -16.64 -6.17
N THR A 71 -2.08 -15.83 -6.03
CA THR A 71 -2.48 -15.23 -4.74
C THR A 71 -3.24 -16.22 -3.86
N GLY A 72 -3.91 -17.20 -4.47
CA GLY A 72 -4.81 -18.12 -3.77
C GLY A 72 -6.16 -17.48 -3.42
N ILE A 73 -6.46 -16.29 -3.93
CA ILE A 73 -7.70 -15.57 -3.66
C ILE A 73 -8.84 -16.16 -4.49
N ASP A 74 -9.94 -16.51 -3.81
CA ASP A 74 -11.24 -16.77 -4.45
C ASP A 74 -12.16 -15.56 -4.25
N PRO A 75 -12.38 -14.70 -5.28
CA PRO A 75 -13.24 -13.53 -5.14
C PRO A 75 -14.72 -13.86 -4.84
N ALA A 76 -15.16 -15.11 -5.02
CA ALA A 76 -16.52 -15.55 -4.75
C ALA A 76 -16.69 -16.19 -3.35
N ASP A 77 -15.61 -16.32 -2.58
CA ASP A 77 -15.66 -16.88 -1.23
C ASP A 77 -16.45 -15.94 -0.29
N PRO A 78 -17.60 -16.40 0.25
CA PRO A 78 -18.43 -15.58 1.13
C PRO A 78 -17.75 -15.24 2.46
N ASP A 79 -16.72 -15.97 2.86
CA ASP A 79 -15.99 -15.75 4.13
C ASP A 79 -14.89 -14.69 3.99
N ARG A 80 -14.65 -14.13 2.79
CA ARG A 80 -13.68 -13.03 2.60
C ARG A 80 -14.12 -11.70 3.22
N ASP A 81 -15.41 -11.55 3.53
CA ASP A 81 -15.97 -10.29 4.05
C ASP A 81 -15.51 -9.04 3.25
N ALA A 82 -15.31 -9.23 1.94
CA ALA A 82 -14.77 -8.22 1.05
C ALA A 82 -15.70 -7.01 0.99
N ILE A 83 -15.10 -5.84 0.81
CA ILE A 83 -15.84 -4.58 0.75
C ILE A 83 -15.61 -3.86 -0.57
N VAL A 84 -16.59 -3.06 -0.98
CA VAL A 84 -16.49 -2.23 -2.18
C VAL A 84 -15.24 -1.33 -2.16
N GLU A 85 -14.60 -1.20 -3.32
CA GLU A 85 -13.32 -0.49 -3.52
C GLU A 85 -13.27 0.91 -2.84
N LYS A 86 -14.36 1.68 -2.92
CA LYS A 86 -14.44 3.00 -2.30
C LYS A 86 -14.36 2.95 -0.77
N GLU A 87 -14.97 1.94 -0.16
CA GLU A 87 -14.90 1.73 1.28
C GLU A 87 -13.50 1.26 1.68
N ALA A 88 -12.87 0.39 0.88
CA ALA A 88 -11.51 -0.08 1.11
C ALA A 88 -10.51 1.07 1.14
N ILE A 89 -10.53 1.94 0.11
CA ILE A 89 -9.69 3.15 0.06
C ILE A 89 -9.97 4.05 1.26
N ARG A 90 -11.23 4.19 1.70
CA ARG A 90 -11.55 4.98 2.88
C ARG A 90 -10.92 4.38 4.13
N ARG A 91 -11.05 3.06 4.35
CA ARG A 91 -10.52 2.35 5.51
C ARG A 91 -9.00 2.43 5.59
N ILE A 92 -8.27 2.25 4.48
CA ILE A 92 -6.80 2.32 4.47
C ILE A 92 -6.29 3.76 4.57
N THR A 93 -6.97 4.76 3.98
CA THR A 93 -6.49 6.15 4.01
C THR A 93 -6.83 6.89 5.30
N GLN A 94 -7.88 6.51 6.02
CA GLN A 94 -8.28 7.17 7.27
C GLN A 94 -7.20 7.14 8.36
N PRO A 95 -6.61 5.99 8.75
CA PRO A 95 -5.54 5.94 9.75
C PRO A 95 -4.29 6.70 9.27
N VAL A 96 -3.95 6.58 7.98
CA VAL A 96 -2.82 7.32 7.40
C VAL A 96 -3.00 8.84 7.54
N ARG A 97 -4.19 9.36 7.23
CA ARG A 97 -4.47 10.79 7.37
C ARG A 97 -4.41 11.28 8.80
N LYS A 98 -4.87 10.45 9.74
CA LYS A 98 -4.77 10.73 11.17
C LYS A 98 -3.29 10.81 11.58
N GLU A 99 -2.48 9.81 11.21
CA GLU A 99 -1.07 9.74 11.55
C GLU A 99 -0.27 10.90 10.91
N VAL A 100 -0.55 11.26 9.65
CA VAL A 100 0.06 12.43 8.99
C VAL A 100 -0.18 13.71 9.81
N ARG A 101 -1.41 13.90 10.32
CA ARG A 101 -1.75 15.06 11.16
C ARG A 101 -1.06 15.02 12.52
N GLU A 102 -1.04 13.85 13.16
CA GLU A 102 -0.50 13.67 14.52
C GLU A 102 1.03 13.78 14.57
N THR A 103 1.71 13.36 13.51
CA THR A 103 3.17 13.40 13.39
C THR A 103 3.71 14.71 12.83
N GLY A 104 2.84 15.64 12.42
CA GLY A 104 3.23 16.91 11.79
C GLY A 104 3.80 16.74 10.38
N CYS A 105 3.61 15.58 9.76
CA CYS A 105 3.93 15.36 8.35
C CYS A 105 2.95 16.11 7.44
N GLN A 106 3.39 16.42 6.23
CA GLN A 106 2.58 17.11 5.21
C GLN A 106 1.79 16.12 4.35
N ARG A 107 2.37 14.94 4.09
CA ARG A 107 1.84 13.93 3.17
C ARG A 107 2.41 12.55 3.48
N ALA A 108 1.72 11.49 3.09
CA ALA A 108 2.26 10.14 3.13
C ALA A 108 3.10 9.85 1.87
N ILE A 109 4.13 9.02 2.01
CA ILE A 109 4.89 8.44 0.90
C ILE A 109 4.78 6.91 0.99
N LEU A 110 4.39 6.29 -0.12
CA LEU A 110 4.23 4.85 -0.20
C LEU A 110 5.60 4.18 -0.08
N VAL A 111 5.70 3.17 0.79
CA VAL A 111 6.84 2.27 0.88
C VAL A 111 6.36 0.89 0.45
N GLY A 112 7.03 0.26 -0.50
CA GLY A 112 6.63 -1.04 -1.03
C GLY A 112 7.78 -1.70 -1.78
N HIS A 113 7.61 -2.95 -2.17
CA HIS A 113 8.63 -3.71 -2.87
C HIS A 113 8.34 -3.74 -4.37
N ASN A 114 9.09 -2.98 -5.16
CA ASN A 114 8.68 -2.54 -6.51
C ASN A 114 7.41 -1.68 -6.51
N PRO A 115 7.38 -0.58 -5.72
CA PRO A 115 6.18 0.18 -5.36
C PRO A 115 5.50 0.91 -6.51
N ALA A 116 6.10 0.91 -7.71
CA ALA A 116 5.46 1.45 -8.90
C ALA A 116 4.19 0.66 -9.26
N PHE A 117 4.20 -0.65 -9.00
CA PHE A 117 3.05 -1.53 -9.17
C PHE A 117 1.91 -1.13 -8.23
N ASP A 118 2.21 -1.08 -6.93
CA ASP A 118 1.23 -0.75 -5.89
C ASP A 118 0.65 0.65 -6.07
N LEU A 119 1.51 1.62 -6.39
CA LEU A 119 1.09 3.00 -6.60
C LEU A 119 0.17 3.14 -7.82
N ALA A 120 0.40 2.36 -8.88
CA ALA A 120 -0.46 2.37 -10.07
C ALA A 120 -1.87 1.86 -9.74
N PHE A 121 -1.99 0.73 -9.04
CA PHE A 121 -3.29 0.18 -8.62
C PHE A 121 -4.01 1.09 -7.63
N LEU A 122 -3.30 1.64 -6.63
CA LEU A 122 -3.89 2.61 -5.70
C LEU A 122 -4.43 3.85 -6.42
N ASN A 123 -3.67 4.40 -7.36
CA ASN A 123 -4.09 5.57 -8.13
C ASN A 123 -5.30 5.27 -9.03
N ALA A 124 -5.31 4.11 -9.70
CA ALA A 124 -6.44 3.69 -10.53
C ALA A 124 -7.72 3.52 -9.70
N ALA A 125 -7.63 2.89 -8.53
CA ALA A 125 -8.73 2.74 -7.59
C ALA A 125 -9.23 4.11 -7.06
N ILE A 126 -8.32 5.05 -6.77
CA ILE A 126 -8.68 6.43 -6.39
C ILE A 126 -9.46 7.13 -7.50
N GLU A 127 -9.04 6.98 -8.76
CA GLU A 127 -9.70 7.58 -9.92
C GLU A 127 -11.09 6.98 -10.14
N ARG A 128 -11.20 5.64 -10.20
CA ARG A 128 -12.48 4.92 -10.34
C ARG A 128 -13.50 5.32 -9.29
N THR A 129 -13.06 5.49 -8.04
CA THR A 129 -13.94 5.82 -6.90
C THR A 129 -14.15 7.32 -6.69
N ASN A 130 -13.48 8.18 -7.47
CA ASN A 130 -13.45 9.64 -7.32
C ASN A 130 -13.07 10.06 -5.89
N PHE A 131 -12.07 9.41 -5.29
CA PHE A 131 -11.65 9.64 -3.92
C PHE A 131 -10.74 10.86 -3.80
N LYS A 132 -11.30 12.01 -3.44
CA LYS A 132 -10.59 13.31 -3.47
C LYS A 132 -9.55 13.55 -2.37
N ARG A 133 -9.46 12.68 -1.36
CA ARG A 133 -8.71 12.97 -0.11
C ARG A 133 -7.59 11.97 0.15
N SER A 134 -6.95 11.47 -0.90
CA SER A 134 -5.78 10.59 -0.75
C SER A 134 -4.65 11.32 0.00
N PRO A 135 -4.09 10.73 1.07
CA PRO A 135 -2.93 11.28 1.77
C PRO A 135 -1.61 11.01 1.05
N PHE A 136 -1.59 10.12 0.06
CA PHE A 136 -0.36 9.66 -0.57
C PHE A 136 0.17 10.67 -1.59
N HIS A 137 1.49 10.67 -1.76
CA HIS A 137 2.13 11.35 -2.86
C HIS A 137 1.80 10.63 -4.19
N PRO A 138 1.37 11.34 -5.25
CA PRO A 138 0.79 10.69 -6.42
C PRO A 138 1.78 9.90 -7.29
N PHE A 139 3.08 10.18 -7.20
CA PHE A 139 4.10 9.57 -8.06
C PHE A 139 5.41 9.19 -7.36
N SER A 140 5.55 9.53 -6.08
CA SER A 140 6.81 9.28 -5.35
C SER A 140 6.58 8.17 -4.35
N SER A 141 7.54 7.27 -4.25
CA SER A 141 7.54 6.13 -3.34
C SER A 141 8.96 5.80 -2.89
N PHE A 142 9.08 5.03 -1.82
CA PHE A 142 10.33 4.39 -1.40
C PHE A 142 10.28 2.92 -1.78
N ASP A 143 11.21 2.51 -2.64
CA ASP A 143 11.30 1.15 -3.15
C ASP A 143 12.22 0.29 -2.29
N THR A 144 11.65 -0.72 -1.63
CA THR A 144 12.43 -1.66 -0.82
C THR A 144 13.27 -2.62 -1.64
N ALA A 145 13.00 -2.81 -2.94
CA ALA A 145 13.92 -3.55 -3.82
C ALA A 145 15.22 -2.76 -4.04
N THR A 146 15.11 -1.46 -4.31
CA THR A 146 16.25 -0.55 -4.38
C THR A 146 16.98 -0.45 -3.04
N LEU A 147 16.26 -0.26 -1.93
CA LEU A 147 16.87 -0.19 -0.59
C LEU A 147 17.54 -1.51 -0.18
N GLY A 148 16.93 -2.64 -0.51
CA GLY A 148 17.51 -3.97 -0.30
C GLY A 148 18.75 -4.20 -1.14
N GLY A 149 18.75 -3.74 -2.39
CA GLY A 149 19.94 -3.74 -3.25
C GLY A 149 21.09 -2.92 -2.65
N LEU A 150 20.78 -1.75 -2.08
CA LEU A 150 21.76 -0.89 -1.42
C LEU A 150 22.29 -1.50 -0.11
N ALA A 151 21.41 -1.97 0.77
CA ALA A 151 21.77 -2.39 2.12
C ALA A 151 22.29 -3.83 2.19
N PHE A 152 21.77 -4.72 1.35
CA PHE A 152 21.99 -6.17 1.42
C PHE A 152 22.47 -6.79 0.10
N GLY A 153 22.53 -6.03 -0.99
CA GLY A 153 22.80 -6.59 -2.32
C GLY A 153 21.70 -7.53 -2.84
N GLN A 154 20.48 -7.44 -2.29
CA GLN A 154 19.35 -8.31 -2.64
C GLN A 154 18.14 -7.49 -3.07
N THR A 155 17.61 -7.80 -4.26
CA THR A 155 16.38 -7.16 -4.78
C THR A 155 15.15 -8.05 -4.66
N VAL A 156 15.31 -9.34 -4.35
CA VAL A 156 14.20 -10.26 -4.07
C VAL A 156 13.82 -10.13 -2.60
N LEU A 157 12.55 -9.82 -2.32
CA LEU A 157 12.06 -9.54 -0.96
C LEU A 157 12.47 -10.62 0.04
N SER A 158 12.19 -11.89 -0.25
CA SER A 158 12.51 -13.01 0.64
C SER A 158 14.01 -13.16 0.92
N ARG A 159 14.87 -12.81 -0.05
CA ARG A 159 16.34 -12.84 0.14
C ARG A 159 16.82 -11.63 0.92
N ALA A 160 16.24 -10.46 0.68
CA ALA A 160 16.57 -9.24 1.41
C ALA A 160 16.21 -9.34 2.90
N VAL A 161 15.09 -10.00 3.23
CA VAL A 161 14.67 -10.25 4.63
C VAL A 161 15.58 -11.24 5.36
N GLN A 162 16.22 -12.18 4.62
CA GLN A 162 17.11 -13.20 5.19
C GLN A 162 18.56 -12.73 5.37
N ALA A 163 18.95 -11.63 4.73
CA ALA A 163 20.32 -11.13 4.68
C ALA A 163 20.70 -10.39 5.98
#